data_AF-A0A0F9PRA9-F1
#
_entry.id   AF-A0A0F9PRA9-F1
#
_cell.length_a   1.000
_cell.length_b   1.000
_cell.length_c   1.000
_cell.angle_alpha   90.00
_cell.angle_beta   90.00
_cell.angle_gamma   90.00
#
_symmetry.space_group_name_H-M   'P 1'
#
loop_
_entity.id
_entity.type
_entity.pdbx_description
1 polymer ?
#
loop_
_entity_poly.entity_id
_entity_poly.type
_entity_poly.pdbx_seq_one_letter_code
_entity_poly.pdbx_strand_id
1 'polypeptide(L)'
;IIGEYEFTKDALDSYIAWYEKQERNLKAGTFHIQDGRFGGYIARRATHVKKISMCLSASRSNEVNINLKDFERAKELLERTEKKMSKAFKGMGKSQIAEMTDKVLTVIMARKKIKRSEVLRYLYGDIDIWTLEQVERVLAGMKVIEIRVLNEESDALYTYTGAAK
;
A
#
# COMPACT_ATOMS: atom_id res chain seq x y z
N ILE A 1 -11.23 -20.61 22.07
CA ILE A 1 -9.90 -21.23 21.88
C ILE A 1 -9.17 -21.12 23.20
N ILE A 2 -9.01 -22.24 23.91
CA ILE A 2 -8.29 -22.32 25.19
C ILE A 2 -7.31 -23.48 25.00
N GLY A 3 -6.01 -23.22 25.16
CA GLY A 3 -4.94 -24.18 24.90
C GLY A 3 -3.70 -23.53 24.29
N GLU A 4 -2.53 -24.02 24.66
CA GLU A 4 -1.23 -23.61 24.10
C GLU A 4 -1.06 -24.29 22.75
N TYR A 5 -0.87 -23.49 21.69
CA TYR A 5 -0.60 -24.01 20.35
C TYR A 5 0.90 -24.08 20.12
N GLU A 6 1.37 -25.24 19.69
CA GLU A 6 2.78 -25.47 19.40
C GLU A 6 2.98 -25.69 17.91
N PHE A 7 4.08 -25.15 17.38
CA PHE A 7 4.50 -25.51 16.03
C PHE A 7 5.13 -26.90 16.06
N THR A 8 4.69 -27.74 15.14
CA THR A 8 5.48 -28.91 14.75
C THR A 8 6.87 -28.49 14.27
N LYS A 9 7.86 -29.37 14.42
CA LYS A 9 9.27 -29.05 14.16
C LYS A 9 9.51 -28.50 12.75
N ASP A 10 8.93 -29.13 11.74
CA ASP A 10 8.99 -28.71 10.34
C ASP A 10 8.33 -27.35 10.11
N ALA A 11 7.16 -27.12 10.72
CA ALA A 11 6.48 -25.83 10.66
C ALA A 11 7.28 -24.72 11.35
N LEU A 12 7.94 -25.02 12.48
CA LEU A 12 8.78 -24.09 13.21
C LEU A 12 10.02 -23.70 12.40
N ASP A 13 10.70 -24.69 11.81
CA ASP A 13 11.87 -24.46 10.96
C ASP A 13 11.49 -23.58 9.75
N SER A 14 10.35 -23.86 9.11
CA SER A 14 9.83 -23.02 8.02
C SER A 14 9.46 -21.61 8.49
N TYR A 15 8.89 -21.47 9.68
CA TYR A 15 8.56 -20.16 10.27
C TYR A 15 9.82 -19.34 10.55
N ILE A 16 10.86 -19.95 11.14
CA ILE A 16 12.14 -19.29 11.44
C ILE A 16 12.79 -18.80 10.15
N ALA A 17 12.90 -19.66 9.14
CA ALA A 17 13.50 -19.30 7.85
C ALA A 17 12.76 -18.13 7.17
N TRP A 18 11.43 -18.13 7.24
CA TRP A 18 10.62 -17.03 6.76
C TRP A 18 10.85 -15.75 7.58
N TYR A 19 10.85 -15.84 8.92
CA TYR A 19 11.03 -14.70 9.82
C TYR A 19 12.39 -14.03 9.64
N GLU A 20 13.46 -14.79 9.51
CA GLU A 20 14.79 -14.24 9.23
C GLU A 20 14.85 -13.53 7.88
N LYS A 21 14.23 -14.11 6.84
CA LYS A 21 14.15 -13.47 5.52
C LYS A 21 13.39 -12.15 5.60
N GLN A 22 12.30 -12.11 6.36
CA GLN A 22 11.51 -10.90 6.60
C GLN A 22 12.37 -9.81 7.25
N GLU A 23 13.05 -10.13 8.35
CA GLU A 23 13.89 -9.19 9.08
C GLU A 23 15.04 -8.66 8.22
N ARG A 24 15.67 -9.52 7.41
CA ARG A 24 16.69 -9.08 6.42
C ARG A 24 16.11 -8.09 5.42
N ASN A 25 14.92 -8.34 4.88
CA ASN A 25 14.27 -7.43 3.94
C ASN A 25 13.92 -6.09 4.58
N LEU A 26 13.40 -6.09 5.81
CA LEU A 26 13.08 -4.86 6.55
C LEU A 26 14.34 -4.02 6.79
N LYS A 27 15.45 -4.64 7.21
CA LYS A 27 16.74 -3.96 7.41
C LYS A 27 17.31 -3.38 6.11
N ALA A 28 17.05 -4.03 4.98
CA ALA A 28 17.41 -3.55 3.64
C ALA A 28 16.44 -2.48 3.09
N GLY A 29 15.46 -2.03 3.88
CA GLY A 29 14.46 -1.03 3.44
C GLY A 29 13.41 -1.58 2.48
N THR A 30 13.31 -2.90 2.31
CA THR A 30 12.32 -3.55 1.45
C THR A 30 11.07 -3.89 2.25
N PHE A 31 10.04 -3.04 2.15
CA PHE A 31 8.77 -3.22 2.83
C PHE A 31 7.74 -3.98 1.97
N HIS A 32 6.98 -4.88 2.61
CA HIS A 32 5.89 -5.64 1.97
C HIS A 32 4.70 -4.75 1.62
N ILE A 33 4.51 -3.67 2.37
CA ILE A 33 3.53 -2.61 2.10
C ILE A 33 4.29 -1.29 2.08
N GLN A 34 4.32 -0.64 0.91
CA GLN A 34 4.98 0.65 0.68
C GLN A 34 4.08 1.81 1.12
N ASP A 35 3.63 1.78 2.38
CA ASP A 35 2.74 2.79 2.96
C ASP A 35 3.09 2.97 4.44
N GLY A 36 3.58 4.16 4.81
CA GLY A 36 4.05 4.48 6.16
C GLY A 36 2.99 4.31 7.26
N ARG A 37 1.70 4.36 6.91
CA ARG A 37 0.60 4.13 7.86
C ARG A 37 0.59 2.70 8.41
N PHE A 38 1.19 1.76 7.68
CA PHE A 38 1.28 0.36 8.07
C PHE A 38 2.52 0.04 8.92
N GLY A 39 3.29 1.03 9.38
CA GLY A 39 4.46 0.79 10.24
C GLY A 39 4.15 -0.09 11.46
N GLY A 40 3.02 0.16 12.13
CA GLY A 40 2.57 -0.67 13.25
C GLY A 40 2.17 -2.10 12.86
N TYR A 41 1.62 -2.28 11.66
CA TYR A 41 1.33 -3.62 11.12
C TYR A 41 2.62 -4.37 10.81
N ILE A 42 3.56 -3.72 10.13
CA ILE A 42 4.86 -4.29 9.74
C ILE A 42 5.61 -4.82 10.97
N ALA A 43 5.66 -4.04 12.06
CA ALA A 43 6.28 -4.44 13.33
C ALA A 43 5.64 -5.68 13.98
N ARG A 44 4.39 -6.02 13.60
CA ARG A 44 3.64 -7.16 14.16
C ARG A 44 3.31 -8.23 13.13
N ARG A 45 3.88 -8.15 11.92
CA ARG A 45 3.60 -9.05 10.80
C ARG A 45 3.82 -10.52 11.18
N ALA A 46 4.89 -10.79 11.92
CA ALA A 46 5.19 -12.11 12.47
C ALA A 46 4.13 -12.60 13.48
N THR A 47 3.65 -11.72 14.36
CA THR A 47 2.56 -12.04 15.29
C THR A 47 1.25 -12.35 14.54
N HIS A 48 0.97 -11.62 13.46
CA HIS A 48 -0.21 -11.88 12.63
C HIS A 48 -0.16 -13.26 11.97
N VAL A 49 0.98 -13.65 11.36
CA VAL A 49 1.07 -14.97 10.72
C VAL A 49 0.89 -16.12 11.73
N LYS A 50 1.44 -15.98 12.95
CA LYS A 50 1.24 -16.97 14.02
C LYS A 50 -0.22 -17.11 14.38
N LYS A 51 -0.92 -16.00 14.62
CA LYS A 51 -2.35 -16.00 14.95
C LYS A 51 -3.21 -16.60 13.84
N ILE A 52 -2.91 -16.31 12.58
CA ILE A 52 -3.62 -16.91 11.44
C ILE A 52 -3.36 -18.42 11.39
N SER A 53 -2.13 -18.86 11.65
CA SER A 53 -1.78 -20.28 11.70
C SER A 53 -2.57 -21.02 12.80
N MET A 54 -2.71 -20.41 13.98
CA MET A 54 -3.56 -20.93 15.07
C MET A 54 -5.02 -21.07 14.62
N CYS A 55 -5.59 -20.04 13.98
CA CYS A 55 -6.96 -20.09 13.47
C CYS A 55 -7.18 -21.19 12.43
N LEU A 56 -6.20 -21.41 11.54
CA LEU A 56 -6.28 -22.46 10.52
C LEU A 56 -6.19 -23.86 11.14
N SER A 57 -5.29 -24.06 12.10
CA SER A 57 -5.20 -25.32 12.86
C SER A 57 -6.53 -25.62 13.57
N ALA A 58 -7.06 -24.64 14.31
CA ALA A 58 -8.33 -24.75 15.02
C ALA A 58 -9.52 -25.00 14.09
N SER A 59 -9.48 -24.45 12.86
CA SER A 59 -10.54 -24.63 11.87
C SER A 59 -10.51 -26.02 11.22
N ARG A 60 -9.37 -26.71 11.20
CA ARG A 60 -9.24 -28.03 10.60
C ARG A 60 -9.51 -29.14 11.61
N SER A 61 -9.06 -28.97 12.85
CA SER A 61 -9.03 -30.02 13.86
C SER A 61 -9.05 -29.45 15.28
N ASN A 62 -9.40 -30.29 16.26
CA ASN A 62 -9.28 -29.96 17.69
C ASN A 62 -7.85 -30.09 18.23
N GLU A 63 -6.88 -30.43 17.37
CA GLU A 63 -5.46 -30.52 17.74
C GLU A 63 -4.85 -29.13 17.94
N VAL A 64 -3.98 -29.02 18.94
CA VAL A 64 -3.24 -27.79 19.27
C VAL A 64 -1.89 -27.69 18.55
N ASN A 65 -1.63 -28.57 17.58
CA ASN A 65 -0.39 -28.59 16.81
C ASN A 65 -0.55 -27.87 15.47
N ILE A 66 0.20 -26.80 15.27
CA ILE A 66 0.29 -26.08 14.00
C ILE A 66 1.24 -26.86 13.10
N ASN A 67 0.70 -27.45 12.02
CA ASN A 67 1.52 -28.17 11.05
C ASN A 67 2.01 -27.25 9.92
N LEU A 68 2.92 -27.77 9.10
CA LEU A 68 3.52 -27.00 8.00
C LEU A 68 2.46 -26.44 7.03
N LYS A 69 1.41 -27.23 6.72
CA LYS A 69 0.32 -26.80 5.82
C LYS A 69 -0.46 -25.62 6.40
N ASP A 70 -0.67 -25.57 7.71
CA ASP A 70 -1.35 -24.46 8.37
C ASP A 70 -0.51 -23.18 8.28
N PHE A 71 0.80 -23.29 8.51
CA PHE A 71 1.72 -22.16 8.38
C PHE A 71 1.82 -21.65 6.94
N GLU A 72 2.00 -22.55 5.96
CA GLU A 72 2.11 -22.17 4.54
C GLU A 72 0.85 -21.47 4.05
N ARG A 73 -0.33 -21.99 4.42
CA ARG A 73 -1.60 -21.39 4.08
C ARG A 73 -1.81 -20.04 4.80
N ALA A 74 -1.39 -19.93 6.05
CA ALA A 74 -1.44 -18.66 6.78
C ALA A 74 -0.59 -17.59 6.11
N LYS A 75 0.64 -17.95 5.72
CA LYS A 75 1.56 -17.09 4.99
C LYS A 75 0.96 -16.65 3.65
N GLU A 76 0.40 -17.56 2.85
CA GLU A 76 -0.21 -17.22 1.57
C GLU A 76 -1.37 -16.23 1.73
N LEU A 77 -2.25 -16.47 2.71
CA LEU A 77 -3.38 -15.58 3.01
C LEU A 77 -2.91 -14.19 3.42
N LEU A 78 -1.87 -14.11 4.26
CA LEU A 78 -1.26 -12.85 4.67
C LEU A 78 -0.74 -12.08 3.45
N GLU A 79 0.14 -12.69 2.66
CA GLU A 79 0.78 -12.08 1.49
C GLU A 79 -0.23 -11.64 0.42
N ARG A 80 -1.32 -12.41 0.24
CA ARG A 80 -2.39 -12.06 -0.69
C ARG A 80 -3.21 -10.86 -0.21
N THR A 81 -3.42 -10.75 1.11
CA THR A 81 -4.19 -9.66 1.72
C THR A 81 -3.39 -8.35 1.71
N GLU A 82 -2.09 -8.42 1.97
CA GLU A 82 -1.16 -7.27 1.96
C GLU A 82 -1.20 -6.48 0.65
N LYS A 83 -1.33 -7.16 -0.49
CA LYS A 83 -1.44 -6.53 -1.83
C LYS A 83 -2.62 -5.57 -1.95
N LYS A 84 -3.67 -5.74 -1.14
CA LYS A 84 -4.90 -4.94 -1.19
C LYS A 84 -5.12 -4.09 0.05
N MET A 85 -4.34 -4.26 1.12
CA MET A 85 -4.55 -3.54 2.38
C MET A 85 -4.47 -2.02 2.24
N SER A 86 -3.52 -1.50 1.46
CA SER A 86 -3.40 -0.05 1.21
C SER A 86 -4.67 0.56 0.59
N LYS A 87 -5.42 -0.23 -0.20
CA LYS A 87 -6.67 0.21 -0.83
C LYS A 87 -7.80 0.36 0.18
N ALA A 88 -7.85 -0.49 1.21
CA ALA A 88 -8.90 -0.42 2.24
C ALA A 88 -8.85 0.87 3.08
N PHE A 89 -7.66 1.44 3.22
CA PHE A 89 -7.43 2.72 3.92
C PHE A 89 -7.32 3.91 2.97
N LYS A 90 -7.66 3.75 1.68
CA LYS A 90 -7.72 4.85 0.72
C LYS A 90 -8.92 5.74 1.09
N GLY A 91 -8.68 6.82 1.83
CA GLY A 91 -9.73 7.74 2.29
C GLY A 91 -9.65 8.08 3.78
N MET A 92 -9.10 7.19 4.61
CA MET A 92 -8.95 7.43 6.05
C MET A 92 -7.73 8.28 6.37
N GLY A 93 -7.92 9.38 7.10
CA GLY A 93 -6.86 10.27 7.60
C GLY A 93 -6.30 11.25 6.57
N LYS A 94 -7.01 11.52 5.47
CA LYS A 94 -6.54 12.44 4.43
C LYS A 94 -6.57 13.88 4.95
N SER A 95 -5.42 14.56 4.91
CA SER A 95 -5.40 16.01 4.72
C SER A 95 -6.24 16.32 3.48
N GLN A 96 -7.01 17.43 3.46
CA GLN A 96 -7.81 17.82 2.29
C GLN A 96 -6.98 17.79 0.99
N ILE A 97 -5.70 18.13 1.08
CA ILE A 97 -4.74 18.09 -0.03
C ILE A 97 -4.58 16.66 -0.58
N ALA A 98 -4.50 15.62 0.27
CA ALA A 98 -4.33 14.24 -0.19
C ALA A 98 -5.56 13.69 -0.93
N GLU A 99 -6.76 14.15 -0.58
CA GLU A 99 -7.97 13.81 -1.32
C GLU A 99 -7.97 14.46 -2.71
N MET A 100 -7.61 15.74 -2.77
CA MET A 100 -7.51 16.48 -4.03
C MET A 100 -6.40 15.93 -4.92
N THR A 101 -5.24 15.54 -4.35
CA THR A 101 -4.16 14.87 -5.08
C THR A 101 -4.64 13.59 -5.76
N ASP A 102 -5.40 12.75 -5.06
CA ASP A 102 -5.97 11.52 -5.64
C ASP A 102 -6.96 11.81 -6.78
N LYS A 103 -7.83 12.83 -6.61
CA LYS A 103 -8.80 13.24 -7.64
C LYS A 103 -8.09 13.74 -8.90
N VAL A 104 -7.15 14.68 -8.74
CA VAL A 104 -6.33 15.24 -9.83
C VAL A 104 -5.55 14.14 -10.54
N LEU A 105 -4.87 13.27 -9.79
CA LEU A 105 -4.11 12.15 -10.37
C LEU A 105 -5.02 11.21 -11.17
N THR A 106 -6.25 10.94 -10.70
CA THR A 106 -7.21 10.09 -11.42
C THR A 106 -7.60 10.70 -12.77
N VAL A 107 -7.84 12.01 -12.82
CA VAL A 107 -8.14 12.74 -14.07
C VAL A 107 -6.94 12.69 -15.03
N ILE A 108 -5.73 12.93 -14.53
CA ILE A 108 -4.50 12.91 -15.33
C ILE A 108 -4.24 11.48 -15.87
N MET A 109 -4.42 10.44 -15.05
CA MET A 109 -4.27 9.05 -15.47
C MET A 109 -5.26 8.66 -16.58
N ALA A 110 -6.52 9.12 -16.47
CA ALA A 110 -7.55 8.81 -17.47
C ALA A 110 -7.25 9.43 -18.84
N ARG A 111 -6.75 10.67 -18.87
CA ARG A 111 -6.48 11.41 -20.11
C ARG A 111 -5.05 11.27 -20.64
N LYS A 112 -4.10 10.79 -19.81
CA LYS A 112 -2.65 10.68 -20.05
C LYS A 112 -1.91 11.99 -20.31
N LYS A 113 -2.52 12.92 -21.04
CA LYS A 113 -2.06 14.30 -21.27
C LYS A 113 -3.25 15.23 -21.11
N ILE A 114 -3.10 16.27 -20.29
CA ILE A 114 -4.16 17.26 -20.06
C ILE A 114 -3.54 18.61 -19.69
N LYS A 115 -4.15 19.72 -20.14
CA LYS A 115 -3.74 21.07 -19.73
C LYS A 115 -4.22 21.40 -18.30
N ARG A 116 -3.50 22.25 -17.58
CA ARG A 116 -3.84 22.72 -16.23
C ARG A 116 -5.20 23.42 -16.24
N SER A 117 -5.46 24.25 -17.24
CA SER A 117 -6.78 24.87 -17.46
C SER A 117 -7.92 23.85 -17.56
N GLU A 118 -7.71 22.72 -18.24
CA GLU A 118 -8.73 21.68 -18.36
C GLU A 118 -8.95 20.89 -17.07
N VAL A 119 -7.89 20.65 -16.29
CA VAL A 119 -8.01 20.03 -14.96
C VAL A 119 -8.80 20.95 -14.03
N LEU A 120 -8.48 22.24 -14.00
CA LEU A 120 -9.24 23.24 -13.25
C LEU A 120 -10.70 23.29 -13.68
N ARG A 121 -10.98 23.26 -14.98
CA ARG A 121 -12.36 23.24 -15.50
C ARG A 121 -13.12 21.99 -15.05
N TYR A 122 -12.45 20.83 -15.00
CA TYR A 122 -13.08 19.56 -14.60
C TYR A 122 -13.32 19.48 -13.09
N LEU A 123 -12.48 20.12 -12.29
CA LEU A 123 -12.51 20.08 -10.83
C LEU A 123 -12.88 21.43 -10.20
N TYR A 124 -13.53 22.33 -10.94
CA TYR A 124 -13.72 23.73 -10.52
C TYR A 124 -14.51 23.87 -9.20
N GLY A 125 -15.39 22.91 -8.89
CA GLY A 125 -16.15 22.87 -7.64
C GLY A 125 -15.43 22.19 -6.47
N ASP A 126 -14.32 21.51 -6.73
CA ASP A 126 -13.56 20.73 -5.76
C ASP A 126 -12.21 21.36 -5.40
N ILE A 127 -11.61 22.16 -6.28
CA ILE A 127 -10.24 22.66 -6.12
C ILE A 127 -10.08 24.11 -6.59
N ASP A 128 -9.38 24.92 -5.80
CA ASP A 128 -8.92 26.26 -6.17
C ASP A 128 -7.49 26.23 -6.74
N ILE A 129 -7.06 27.34 -7.32
CA ILE A 129 -5.76 27.40 -8.01
C ILE A 129 -4.57 27.17 -7.06
N TRP A 130 -4.66 27.62 -5.82
CA TRP A 130 -3.58 27.47 -4.84
C TRP A 130 -3.46 26.02 -4.36
N THR A 131 -4.59 25.34 -4.10
CA THR A 131 -4.58 23.91 -3.78
C THR A 131 -4.06 23.09 -4.94
N LEU A 132 -4.41 23.44 -6.19
CA LEU A 132 -3.89 22.75 -7.36
C LEU A 132 -2.36 22.86 -7.45
N GLU A 133 -1.76 24.01 -7.14
CA GLU A 133 -0.29 24.17 -7.11
C GLU A 133 0.36 23.30 -6.04
N GLN A 134 -0.24 23.18 -4.86
CA GLN A 134 0.27 22.26 -3.84
C GLN A 134 0.18 20.81 -4.32
N VAL A 135 -0.92 20.43 -4.95
CA VAL A 135 -1.10 19.09 -5.53
C VAL A 135 -0.07 18.81 -6.63
N GLU A 136 0.16 19.77 -7.53
CA GLU A 136 1.19 19.67 -8.58
C GLU A 136 2.58 19.40 -7.99
N ARG A 137 2.97 20.15 -6.95
CA ARG A 137 4.27 19.96 -6.28
C ARG A 137 4.39 18.56 -5.67
N VAL A 138 3.32 18.04 -5.06
CA VAL A 138 3.30 16.68 -4.51
C VAL A 138 3.42 15.64 -5.62
N LEU A 139 2.64 15.77 -6.70
CA LEU A 139 2.65 14.81 -7.82
C LEU A 139 3.98 14.83 -8.60
N ALA A 140 4.57 16.02 -8.81
CA ALA A 140 5.90 16.16 -9.40
C ALA A 140 6.99 15.57 -8.49
N GLY A 141 6.89 15.80 -7.17
CA GLY A 141 7.79 15.20 -6.17
C GLY A 141 7.71 13.67 -6.13
N MET A 142 6.53 13.10 -6.32
CA MET A 142 6.31 11.66 -6.50
C MET A 142 6.81 11.11 -7.85
N LYS A 143 7.24 11.98 -8.77
CA LYS A 143 7.69 11.65 -10.14
C LYS A 143 6.64 10.92 -10.99
N VAL A 144 5.35 11.14 -10.71
CA VAL A 144 4.23 10.51 -11.44
C VAL A 144 3.71 11.36 -12.60
N ILE A 145 4.03 12.65 -12.61
CA ILE A 145 3.68 13.59 -13.69
C ILE A 145 4.89 14.42 -14.10
N GLU A 146 4.94 14.77 -15.38
CA GLU A 146 5.83 15.79 -15.94
C GLU A 146 5.00 17.04 -16.27
N ILE A 147 5.46 18.21 -15.81
CA ILE A 147 4.80 19.49 -16.02
C ILE A 147 5.63 20.28 -17.03
N ARG A 148 5.04 20.65 -18.17
CA ARG A 148 5.66 21.53 -19.17
C ARG A 148 4.88 22.82 -19.28
N VAL A 149 5.54 23.95 -19.06
CA VAL A 149 4.93 25.28 -19.23
C VAL A 149 4.82 25.58 -20.73
N LEU A 150 3.62 25.92 -21.19
CA LEU A 150 3.35 26.40 -22.53
C LEU A 150 3.46 27.94 -22.51
N ASN A 151 4.57 28.46 -23.01
CA ASN A 151 4.90 29.89 -23.01
C ASN A 151 3.90 30.78 -23.77
N GLU A 152 3.02 30.19 -24.58
CA GLU A 152 2.05 30.93 -25.41
C GLU A 152 0.75 31.30 -24.67
N GLU A 153 0.39 30.61 -23.57
CA GLU A 153 -0.91 30.80 -22.88
C GLU A 153 -0.80 30.93 -21.35
N SER A 154 0.41 30.97 -20.78
CA SER A 154 0.63 30.80 -19.33
C SER A 154 -0.04 29.53 -18.76
N ASP A 155 -0.25 28.52 -19.60
CA ASP A 155 -0.86 27.24 -19.25
C ASP A 155 0.23 26.17 -19.07
N ALA A 156 -0.08 25.11 -18.34
CA ALA A 156 0.85 24.00 -18.12
C ALA A 156 0.26 22.70 -18.67
N LEU A 157 1.05 21.95 -19.43
CA LEU A 157 0.68 20.62 -19.89
C LEU A 157 1.18 19.58 -18.89
N TYR A 158 0.24 18.82 -18.32
CA TYR A 158 0.57 17.66 -17.51
C TYR A 158 0.65 16.42 -18.39
N THR A 159 1.76 15.70 -18.29
CA THR A 159 1.94 14.38 -18.92
C THR A 159 2.10 13.34 -17.82
N TYR A 160 1.26 12.31 -17.84
CA TYR A 160 1.41 11.16 -16.95
C TYR A 160 2.61 10.33 -17.37
N THR A 161 3.64 10.26 -16.52
CA THR A 161 4.86 9.50 -16.80
C THR A 161 4.78 8.05 -16.33
N GLY A 162 3.77 7.70 -15.52
CA GLY A 162 3.70 6.40 -14.85
C GLY A 162 4.73 6.34 -13.73
N ALA A 163 4.31 5.91 -12.55
CA ALA A 163 5.19 5.84 -11.39
C ALA A 163 6.51 5.10 -11.71
N ALA A 164 7.63 5.70 -11.31
CA ALA A 164 8.91 5.02 -11.24
C ALA A 164 8.73 3.69 -10.49
N LYS A 165 9.23 2.61 -11.10
CA LYS A 165 9.41 1.30 -10.47
C LYS A 165 10.21 1.41 -9.18
#